data_AF-A0A6A6RFF9-F1
#
_entry.id   AF-A0A6A6RFF9-F1
#
_cell.length_a   1.000
_cell.length_b   1.000
_cell.length_c   1.000
_cell.angle_alpha   90.00
_cell.angle_beta   90.00
_cell.angle_gamma   90.00
#
_symmetry.space_group_name_H-M   'P 1'
#
loop_
_entity.id
_entity.type
_entity.pdbx_description
1 polymer ?
#
loop_
_entity_poly.entity_id
_entity_poly.type
_entity_poly.pdbx_seq_one_letter_code
_entity_poly.pdbx_strand_id
1 'polypeptide(L)'
;MSENLSVLVKTNDPSFIDKLDKDKIPILATQATDIAARNDIGMMMILYNFDNDLSATEAPAFVFPSSALPAFIADLWMPKLYIWTMQAALSISLPPHPSLPQASLEHHLLSPLTTALLAPTFFGVEPSASISPTHAATLQQRYVGSYAAGDHLKKLQSLQFGAVDKVQTGAFPAAADRYLMAIRFAHVVWHCHLQSIRATEQMLVSVLWLLTLDIYSDRSQVLLNIANAAAGEGASVFEQARENAEDGIAYLNAHKPFEDTIILDEEERDGVRKRKAKLSFRAAMACQGAGDDAAALGHLEQAMRLEPESRGTVRGFLLSSHHVLAHFHCRPIRESLGRAREVWKAEREPAKLHSRLTEA
;
A
#
# COMPACT_ATOMS: atom_id res chain seq x y z
N MET A 1 -11.91 -9.92 37.56
CA MET A 1 -11.52 -10.59 36.30
C MET A 1 -11.09 -9.48 35.37
N SER A 2 -9.81 -9.43 34.95
CA SER A 2 -9.42 -8.49 33.90
C SER A 2 -10.03 -9.02 32.61
N GLU A 3 -11.00 -8.30 32.05
CA GLU A 3 -11.48 -8.57 30.70
C GLU A 3 -10.32 -8.21 29.76
N ASN A 4 -9.44 -9.20 29.55
CA ASN A 4 -8.31 -9.05 28.66
C ASN A 4 -8.87 -8.94 27.24
N LEU A 5 -8.92 -7.72 26.73
CA LEU A 5 -9.26 -7.48 25.33
C LEU A 5 -8.35 -8.35 24.44
N SER A 6 -8.92 -8.86 23.36
CA SER A 6 -8.25 -9.76 22.44
C SER A 6 -7.77 -9.01 21.19
N VAL A 7 -6.70 -9.52 20.59
CA VAL A 7 -6.16 -9.09 19.30
C VAL A 7 -6.52 -10.13 18.26
N LEU A 8 -7.23 -9.71 17.23
CA LEU A 8 -7.49 -10.51 16.04
C LEU A 8 -6.35 -10.35 15.04
N VAL A 9 -5.77 -11.46 14.60
CA VAL A 9 -4.76 -11.48 13.52
C VAL A 9 -5.38 -11.94 12.21
N LYS A 10 -5.09 -11.23 11.13
CA LYS A 10 -5.35 -11.62 9.74
C LYS A 10 -4.02 -11.74 9.00
N THR A 11 -3.82 -12.73 8.13
CA THR A 11 -2.53 -12.91 7.43
C THR A 11 -2.64 -13.73 6.15
N ASN A 12 -2.01 -13.29 5.06
CA ASN A 12 -1.90 -14.10 3.82
C ASN A 12 -0.84 -15.20 3.87
N ASP A 13 -0.33 -15.53 5.04
CA ASP A 13 0.51 -16.71 5.25
C ASP A 13 -0.28 -17.74 6.09
N PRO A 14 -0.92 -18.74 5.44
CA PRO A 14 -1.69 -19.77 6.14
C PRO A 14 -0.87 -20.59 7.13
N SER A 15 0.45 -20.67 6.92
CA SER A 15 1.39 -21.40 7.78
C SER A 15 1.91 -20.56 8.94
N PHE A 16 1.51 -19.28 9.03
CA PHE A 16 2.08 -18.36 9.99
C PHE A 16 1.88 -18.79 11.44
N ILE A 17 0.69 -19.31 11.78
CA ILE A 17 0.37 -19.74 13.15
C ILE A 17 1.27 -20.88 13.65
N ASP A 18 1.77 -21.72 12.76
CA ASP A 18 2.64 -22.85 13.10
C ASP A 18 4.09 -22.42 13.35
N LYS A 19 4.43 -21.18 12.97
CA LYS A 19 5.75 -20.58 13.17
C LYS A 19 5.87 -19.87 14.53
N LEU A 20 4.75 -19.67 15.24
CA LEU A 20 4.71 -18.93 16.49
C LEU A 20 5.09 -19.80 17.69
N ASP A 21 5.78 -19.19 18.65
CA ASP A 21 5.99 -19.77 19.97
C ASP A 21 4.69 -19.74 20.80
N LYS A 22 3.90 -20.82 20.69
CA LYS A 22 2.58 -20.96 21.33
C LYS A 22 2.64 -20.93 22.87
N ASP A 23 3.81 -21.19 23.46
CA ASP A 23 4.00 -21.11 24.91
C ASP A 23 4.08 -19.64 25.38
N LYS A 24 4.53 -18.73 24.50
CA LYS A 24 4.59 -17.28 24.78
C LYS A 24 3.39 -16.51 24.28
N ILE A 25 2.76 -16.98 23.20
CA ILE A 25 1.63 -16.33 22.53
C ILE A 25 0.43 -17.27 22.62
N PRO A 26 -0.37 -17.19 23.71
CA PRO A 26 -1.50 -18.09 23.89
C PRO A 26 -2.58 -17.79 22.84
N ILE A 27 -2.86 -18.77 22.00
CA ILE A 27 -3.90 -18.69 20.97
C ILE A 27 -5.25 -19.06 21.59
N LEU A 28 -6.22 -18.15 21.48
CA LEU A 28 -7.55 -18.28 22.06
C LEU A 28 -8.57 -18.88 21.09
N ALA A 29 -8.43 -18.61 19.79
CA ALA A 29 -9.32 -19.12 18.75
C ALA A 29 -8.62 -19.12 17.39
N THR A 30 -8.94 -20.12 16.56
CA THR A 30 -8.46 -20.24 15.17
C THR A 30 -9.59 -20.54 14.19
N GLN A 31 -10.75 -20.99 14.67
CA GLN A 31 -11.92 -21.28 13.84
C GLN A 31 -12.73 -20.02 13.61
N ALA A 32 -13.17 -19.78 12.36
CA ALA A 32 -13.94 -18.59 12.00
C ALA A 32 -15.23 -18.44 12.83
N THR A 33 -15.90 -19.54 13.17
CA THR A 33 -17.10 -19.55 14.02
C THR A 33 -16.81 -19.03 15.43
N ASP A 34 -15.71 -19.48 16.02
CA ASP A 34 -15.34 -19.13 17.38
C ASP A 34 -14.88 -17.67 17.44
N ILE A 35 -14.15 -17.22 16.41
CA ILE A 35 -13.73 -15.82 16.28
C ILE A 35 -14.94 -14.90 16.11
N ALA A 36 -15.91 -15.27 15.26
CA ALA A 36 -17.10 -14.46 15.01
C ALA A 36 -18.00 -14.30 16.25
N ALA A 37 -17.97 -15.26 17.18
CA ALA A 37 -18.73 -15.21 18.42
C ALA A 37 -18.09 -14.33 19.51
N ARG A 38 -16.86 -13.83 19.30
CA ARG A 38 -16.14 -13.03 20.30
C ARG A 38 -16.60 -11.58 20.32
N ASN A 39 -16.90 -11.09 21.51
CA ASN A 39 -17.24 -9.69 21.78
C ASN A 39 -16.08 -8.89 22.42
N ASP A 40 -14.96 -9.54 22.70
CA ASP A 40 -13.82 -8.98 23.42
C ASP A 40 -12.66 -8.55 22.50
N ILE A 41 -12.85 -8.59 21.17
CA ILE A 41 -11.84 -8.16 20.20
C ILE A 41 -11.73 -6.63 20.23
N GLY A 42 -10.64 -6.13 20.82
CA GLY A 42 -10.34 -4.69 20.94
C GLY A 42 -9.29 -4.19 19.94
N MET A 43 -8.59 -5.10 19.27
CA MET A 43 -7.58 -4.77 18.26
C MET A 43 -7.66 -5.74 17.09
N MET A 44 -7.29 -5.26 15.91
CA MET A 44 -7.08 -6.06 14.72
C MET A 44 -5.69 -5.78 14.15
N MET A 45 -4.91 -6.82 13.94
CA MET A 45 -3.62 -6.76 13.26
C MET A 45 -3.70 -7.51 11.93
N ILE A 46 -3.38 -6.82 10.84
CA ILE A 46 -3.29 -7.41 9.51
C ILE A 46 -1.81 -7.57 9.16
N LEU A 47 -1.37 -8.81 8.98
CA LEU A 47 -0.03 -9.16 8.55
C LEU A 47 -0.01 -9.43 7.05
N TYR A 48 0.87 -8.74 6.35
CA TYR A 48 1.13 -8.87 4.93
C TYR A 48 2.45 -9.58 4.73
N ASN A 49 2.41 -10.84 4.30
CA ASN A 49 3.56 -11.59 3.81
C ASN A 49 3.69 -11.41 2.28
N PHE A 50 4.69 -10.63 1.90
CA PHE A 50 5.09 -10.30 0.54
C PHE A 50 5.85 -11.40 -0.20
N ASP A 51 6.29 -12.47 0.45
CA ASP A 51 6.78 -13.66 -0.26
C ASP A 51 5.64 -14.46 -0.89
N ASN A 52 4.44 -14.34 -0.33
CA ASN A 52 3.29 -15.09 -0.82
C ASN A 52 2.60 -14.36 -1.98
N ASP A 53 2.20 -15.12 -2.99
CA ASP A 53 1.31 -14.66 -4.08
C ASP A 53 -0.16 -14.58 -3.61
N LEU A 54 -0.49 -15.11 -2.42
CA LEU A 54 -1.83 -15.03 -1.86
C LEU A 54 -2.21 -13.58 -1.58
N SER A 55 -3.42 -13.21 -2.01
CA SER A 55 -4.09 -11.98 -1.57
C SER A 55 -4.02 -11.88 -0.04
N ALA A 56 -3.71 -10.69 0.47
CA ALA A 56 -3.91 -10.34 1.87
C ALA A 56 -5.23 -10.93 2.37
N THR A 57 -5.21 -11.98 3.20
CA THR A 57 -6.46 -12.66 3.55
C THR A 57 -7.26 -11.72 4.43
N GLU A 58 -8.45 -11.36 3.97
CA GLU A 58 -9.39 -10.59 4.78
C GLU A 58 -10.06 -11.47 5.85
N ALA A 59 -9.80 -12.78 5.79
CA ALA A 59 -10.23 -13.78 6.75
C ALA A 59 -9.42 -13.70 8.06
N PRO A 60 -10.11 -13.77 9.21
CA PRO A 60 -9.50 -14.05 10.50
C PRO A 60 -8.60 -15.29 10.47
N ALA A 61 -7.37 -15.17 10.97
CA ALA A 61 -6.46 -16.30 11.14
C ALA A 61 -6.53 -16.86 12.56
N PHE A 62 -6.31 -16.00 13.56
CA PHE A 62 -6.38 -16.41 14.96
C PHE A 62 -6.53 -15.21 15.90
N VAL A 63 -6.84 -15.50 17.17
CA VAL A 63 -7.02 -14.50 18.22
C VAL A 63 -6.09 -14.82 19.40
N PHE A 64 -5.49 -13.81 20.00
CA PHE A 64 -4.67 -13.92 21.21
C PHE A 64 -4.94 -12.75 22.18
N PRO A 65 -4.62 -12.82 23.48
CA PRO A 65 -4.91 -11.73 24.42
C PRO A 65 -3.97 -10.53 24.20
N SER A 66 -4.48 -9.30 24.30
CA SER A 66 -3.69 -8.06 24.13
C SER A 66 -2.46 -7.96 25.04
N SER A 67 -2.48 -8.62 26.21
CA SER A 67 -1.31 -8.71 27.09
C SER A 67 -0.12 -9.45 26.46
N ALA A 68 -0.36 -10.34 25.49
CA ALA A 68 0.70 -11.08 24.77
C ALA A 68 1.22 -10.33 23.54
N LEU A 69 0.66 -9.16 23.21
CA LEU A 69 1.05 -8.36 22.06
C LEU A 69 2.55 -8.00 22.05
N PRO A 70 3.19 -7.64 23.18
CA PRO A 70 4.63 -7.41 23.19
C PRO A 70 5.45 -8.64 22.80
N ALA A 71 5.08 -9.82 23.30
CA ALA A 71 5.75 -11.07 22.96
C ALA A 71 5.53 -11.44 21.49
N PHE A 72 4.32 -11.23 20.97
CA PHE A 72 3.99 -11.43 19.57
C PHE A 72 4.84 -10.56 18.63
N ILE A 73 4.96 -9.26 18.93
CA ILE A 73 5.77 -8.33 18.13
C ILE A 73 7.27 -8.66 18.26
N ALA A 74 7.73 -9.12 19.42
CA ALA A 74 9.10 -9.58 19.60
C ALA A 74 9.40 -10.86 18.79
N ASP A 75 8.46 -11.80 18.70
CA ASP A 75 8.59 -13.04 17.91
C ASP A 75 8.62 -12.76 16.40
N LEU A 76 7.88 -11.73 15.96
CA LEU A 76 7.98 -11.16 14.61
C LEU A 76 9.37 -10.52 14.34
N TRP A 77 10.05 -10.01 15.38
CA TRP A 77 11.42 -9.51 15.29
C TRP A 77 12.44 -10.65 15.33
N MET A 78 12.42 -11.51 14.30
CA MET A 78 13.50 -12.45 14.05
C MET A 78 14.30 -12.00 12.80
N PRO A 79 15.63 -11.78 12.90
CA PRO A 79 16.48 -11.34 11.79
C PRO A 79 16.58 -12.34 10.62
N LYS A 80 15.92 -13.51 10.71
CA LYS A 80 15.84 -14.49 9.64
C LYS A 80 14.70 -14.11 8.68
N LEU A 81 14.99 -13.27 7.69
CA LEU A 81 14.17 -12.99 6.49
C LEU A 81 12.78 -12.32 6.70
N TYR A 82 12.06 -12.55 7.79
CA TYR A 82 10.66 -12.14 7.97
C TYR A 82 10.42 -10.62 7.98
N ILE A 83 11.42 -9.78 8.31
CA ILE A 83 11.26 -8.32 8.28
C ILE A 83 11.17 -7.78 6.84
N TRP A 84 11.90 -8.40 5.90
CA TRP A 84 11.82 -8.02 4.48
C TRP A 84 10.55 -8.53 3.83
N THR A 85 10.03 -9.64 4.32
CA THR A 85 8.94 -10.37 3.66
C THR A 85 7.61 -10.12 4.35
N MET A 86 7.56 -9.67 5.59
CA MET A 86 6.31 -9.35 6.29
C MET A 86 6.24 -7.88 6.74
N GLN A 87 5.03 -7.31 6.79
CA GLN A 87 4.70 -6.03 7.43
C GLN A 87 3.32 -6.15 8.07
N ALA A 88 3.04 -5.32 9.08
CA ALA A 88 1.77 -5.32 9.78
C ALA A 88 1.09 -3.93 9.73
N ALA A 89 -0.24 -3.94 9.74
CA ALA A 89 -1.05 -2.79 10.10
C ALA A 89 -1.87 -3.16 11.34
N LEU A 90 -1.82 -2.31 12.37
CA LEU A 90 -2.58 -2.45 13.60
C LEU A 90 -3.69 -1.41 13.62
N SER A 91 -4.93 -1.88 13.54
CA SER A 91 -6.14 -1.08 13.73
C SER A 91 -6.65 -1.31 15.15
N ILE A 92 -6.92 -0.24 15.88
CA ILE A 92 -7.43 -0.31 17.26
C ILE A 92 -8.90 0.08 17.23
N SER A 93 -9.79 -0.80 17.71
CA SER A 93 -11.22 -0.53 17.78
C SER A 93 -11.70 -0.92 19.17
N LEU A 94 -12.01 0.05 20.01
CA LEU A 94 -12.50 -0.23 21.35
C LEU A 94 -13.99 -0.58 21.25
N PRO A 95 -14.40 -1.84 21.52
CA PRO A 95 -15.80 -2.14 21.63
C PRO A 95 -16.40 -1.37 22.81
N PRO A 96 -17.65 -0.87 22.69
CA PRO A 96 -18.32 -0.25 23.82
C PRO A 96 -18.44 -1.26 24.96
N HIS A 97 -17.92 -0.90 26.13
CA HIS A 97 -17.93 -1.77 27.29
C HIS A 97 -18.99 -1.32 28.31
N PRO A 98 -19.89 -2.21 28.76
CA PRO A 98 -21.00 -1.83 29.64
C PRO A 98 -20.55 -1.40 31.04
N SER A 99 -19.39 -1.87 31.49
CA SER A 99 -18.91 -1.70 32.87
C SER A 99 -17.62 -0.88 33.01
N LEU A 100 -16.96 -0.52 31.89
CA LEU A 100 -15.68 0.18 31.93
C LEU A 100 -15.76 1.50 31.16
N PRO A 101 -15.36 2.63 31.77
CA PRO A 101 -15.19 3.88 31.05
C PRO A 101 -14.17 3.73 29.92
N GLN A 102 -14.38 4.46 28.81
CA GLN A 102 -13.50 4.45 27.64
C GLN A 102 -12.03 4.72 28.00
N ALA A 103 -11.76 5.65 28.92
CA ALA A 103 -10.41 5.96 29.37
C ALA A 103 -9.70 4.76 30.05
N SER A 104 -10.45 3.93 30.77
CA SER A 104 -9.93 2.72 31.40
C SER A 104 -9.63 1.63 30.35
N LEU A 105 -10.51 1.49 29.35
CA LEU A 105 -10.28 0.60 28.20
C LEU A 105 -9.03 1.01 27.41
N GLU A 106 -8.91 2.30 27.10
CA GLU A 106 -7.71 2.87 26.46
C GLU A 106 -6.46 2.57 27.28
N HIS A 107 -6.47 2.83 28.59
CA HIS A 107 -5.31 2.58 29.44
C HIS A 107 -4.91 1.10 29.45
N HIS A 108 -5.85 0.17 29.64
CA HIS A 108 -5.56 -1.26 29.66
C HIS A 108 -5.06 -1.77 28.30
N LEU A 109 -5.65 -1.29 27.21
CA LEU A 109 -5.33 -1.72 25.86
C LEU A 109 -3.99 -1.15 25.37
N LEU A 110 -3.69 0.09 25.74
CA LEU A 110 -2.50 0.81 25.29
C LEU A 110 -1.31 0.70 26.22
N SER A 111 -1.51 0.33 27.50
CA SER A 111 -0.40 0.18 28.45
C SER A 111 0.70 -0.77 27.93
N PRO A 112 0.39 -1.98 27.40
CA PRO A 112 1.43 -2.89 26.91
C PRO A 112 2.23 -2.30 25.74
N LEU A 113 1.57 -1.52 24.89
CA LEU A 113 2.17 -0.85 23.74
C LEU A 113 3.07 0.32 24.19
N THR A 114 2.56 1.17 25.07
CA THR A 114 3.26 2.36 25.56
C THR A 114 4.43 2.04 26.50
N THR A 115 4.54 0.82 27.05
CA THR A 115 5.65 0.44 27.95
C THR A 115 6.67 -0.48 27.31
N ALA A 116 6.30 -1.32 26.34
CA ALA A 116 7.23 -2.27 25.72
C ALA A 116 8.22 -1.59 24.77
N LEU A 117 9.48 -2.07 24.77
CA LEU A 117 10.47 -1.76 23.75
C LEU A 117 10.21 -2.67 22.55
N LEU A 118 9.47 -2.16 21.57
CA LEU A 118 9.14 -2.91 20.36
C LEU A 118 10.02 -2.48 19.19
N ALA A 119 10.27 -3.41 18.26
CA ALA A 119 10.88 -3.06 16.98
C ALA A 119 10.01 -2.05 16.28
N PRO A 120 10.56 -0.88 15.93
CA PRO A 120 9.76 0.12 15.24
C PRO A 120 9.55 -0.26 13.75
N THR A 121 10.11 -1.37 13.27
CA THR A 121 10.35 -1.65 11.84
C THR A 121 9.26 -2.44 11.13
N PHE A 122 8.24 -2.94 11.83
CA PHE A 122 7.36 -3.96 11.29
C PHE A 122 5.88 -3.57 11.22
N PHE A 123 5.42 -2.57 11.97
CA PHE A 123 3.99 -2.33 12.09
C PHE A 123 3.61 -0.86 12.07
N GLY A 124 2.54 -0.58 11.34
CA GLY A 124 1.86 0.69 11.33
C GLY A 124 0.70 0.76 12.31
N VAL A 125 0.44 1.91 12.92
CA VAL A 125 -0.79 2.13 13.70
C VAL A 125 -1.74 2.98 12.88
N GLU A 126 -2.85 2.37 12.46
CA GLU A 126 -3.88 3.05 11.68
C GLU A 126 -4.61 4.10 12.54
N PRO A 127 -4.97 5.26 11.96
CA PRO A 127 -5.83 6.21 12.64
C PRO A 127 -7.15 5.55 13.05
N SER A 128 -7.57 5.76 14.30
CA SER A 128 -8.83 5.24 14.80
C SER A 128 -9.60 6.31 15.56
N ALA A 129 -10.89 6.43 15.26
CA ALA A 129 -11.81 7.27 16.02
C ALA A 129 -12.12 6.71 17.42
N SER A 130 -11.71 5.46 17.71
CA SER A 130 -12.01 4.78 18.97
C SER A 130 -11.02 5.12 20.09
N ILE A 131 -9.87 5.72 19.76
CA ILE A 131 -8.85 6.14 20.73
C ILE A 131 -8.64 7.65 20.64
N SER A 132 -8.22 8.27 21.75
CA SER A 132 -7.92 9.70 21.71
C SER A 132 -6.84 10.05 20.67
N PRO A 133 -6.93 11.21 19.98
CA PRO A 133 -5.92 11.64 19.01
C PRO A 133 -4.50 11.71 19.60
N THR A 134 -4.39 12.10 20.88
CA THR A 134 -3.13 12.16 21.60
C THR A 134 -2.49 10.78 21.75
N HIS A 135 -3.28 9.75 22.06
CA HIS A 135 -2.78 8.37 22.14
C HIS A 135 -2.40 7.84 20.76
N ALA A 136 -3.21 8.08 19.74
CA ALA A 136 -2.89 7.69 18.37
C ALA A 136 -1.55 8.28 17.90
N ALA A 137 -1.36 9.59 18.09
CA ALA A 137 -0.12 10.28 17.75
C ALA A 137 1.09 9.73 18.54
N THR A 138 0.91 9.43 19.83
CA THR A 138 1.96 8.86 20.68
C THR A 138 2.40 7.48 20.19
N LEU A 139 1.44 6.61 19.86
CA LEU A 139 1.73 5.27 19.34
C LEU A 139 2.42 5.35 17.98
N GLN A 140 1.91 6.21 17.09
CA GLN A 140 2.53 6.45 15.78
C GLN A 140 3.98 6.90 15.97
N GLN A 141 4.24 7.94 16.76
CA GLN A 141 5.60 8.41 17.02
C GLN A 141 6.52 7.33 17.60
N ARG A 142 6.00 6.50 18.52
CA ARG A 142 6.78 5.43 19.14
C ARG A 142 7.15 4.32 18.15
N TYR A 143 6.31 4.06 17.17
CA TYR A 143 6.47 2.95 16.22
C TYR A 143 6.80 3.38 14.80
N VAL A 144 7.20 4.64 14.61
CA VAL A 144 7.52 5.25 13.30
C VAL A 144 8.73 4.61 12.58
N GLY A 145 9.36 3.56 13.14
CA GLY A 145 10.49 2.89 12.52
C GLY A 145 11.80 3.66 12.67
N SER A 146 12.89 2.95 12.93
CA SER A 146 14.25 3.43 12.66
C SER A 146 14.74 2.96 11.29
N TYR A 147 13.83 2.52 10.42
CA TYR A 147 14.19 2.01 9.10
C TYR A 147 14.63 3.19 8.21
N ALA A 148 15.68 2.98 7.42
CA ALA A 148 16.13 4.02 6.50
C ALA A 148 15.06 4.27 5.44
N ALA A 149 14.76 5.54 5.17
CA ALA A 149 13.77 5.96 4.18
C ALA A 149 13.95 5.26 2.81
N GLY A 150 15.20 5.13 2.36
CA GLY A 150 15.55 4.45 1.11
C GLY A 150 15.19 2.97 1.06
N ASP A 151 15.16 2.27 2.21
CA ASP A 151 14.86 0.83 2.22
C ASP A 151 13.37 0.55 2.05
N HIS A 152 12.49 1.43 2.55
CA HIS A 152 11.06 1.37 2.25
C HIS A 152 10.80 1.54 0.75
N LEU A 153 11.48 2.50 0.10
CA LEU A 153 11.34 2.75 -1.32
C LEU A 153 11.86 1.58 -2.17
N LYS A 154 13.03 1.02 -1.81
CA LYS A 154 13.57 -0.18 -2.47
C LYS A 154 12.62 -1.38 -2.35
N LYS A 155 12.01 -1.58 -1.17
CA LYS A 155 11.00 -2.64 -0.98
C LYS A 155 9.78 -2.40 -1.85
N LEU A 156 9.25 -1.17 -1.89
CA LEU A 156 8.11 -0.83 -2.74
C LEU A 156 8.40 -1.07 -4.23
N GLN A 157 9.60 -0.68 -4.70
CA GLN A 157 10.06 -0.98 -6.05
C GLN A 157 10.19 -2.48 -6.30
N SER A 158 10.72 -3.25 -5.34
CA SER A 158 10.81 -4.71 -5.46
C SER A 158 9.43 -5.36 -5.63
N LEU A 159 8.41 -4.87 -4.89
CA LEU A 159 7.03 -5.35 -5.04
C LEU A 159 6.46 -5.00 -6.42
N GLN A 160 6.74 -3.79 -6.91
CA GLN A 160 6.36 -3.37 -8.26
C GLN A 160 7.00 -4.28 -9.33
N PHE A 161 8.28 -4.61 -9.20
CA PHE A 161 8.95 -5.53 -10.12
C PHE A 161 8.34 -6.94 -10.11
N GLY A 162 7.97 -7.44 -8.94
CA GLY A 162 7.25 -8.72 -8.83
C GLY A 162 5.94 -8.73 -9.63
N ALA A 163 5.19 -7.61 -9.63
CA ALA A 163 3.99 -7.47 -10.46
C ALA A 163 4.31 -7.41 -11.96
N VAL A 164 5.37 -6.68 -12.34
CA VAL A 164 5.83 -6.58 -13.73
C VAL A 164 6.20 -7.95 -14.31
N ASP A 165 6.89 -8.79 -13.55
CA ASP A 165 7.27 -10.14 -14.00
C ASP A 165 6.03 -10.99 -14.33
N LYS A 166 4.95 -10.86 -13.54
CA LYS A 166 3.65 -11.49 -13.82
C LYS A 166 3.00 -10.90 -15.08
N VAL A 167 3.11 -9.59 -15.32
CA VAL A 167 2.64 -8.98 -16.58
C VAL A 167 3.37 -9.54 -17.79
N GLN A 168 4.70 -9.70 -17.72
CA GLN A 168 5.51 -10.20 -18.82
C GLN A 168 5.18 -11.64 -19.21
N THR A 169 4.72 -12.44 -18.25
CA THR A 169 4.27 -13.82 -18.47
C THR A 169 2.80 -13.93 -18.87
N GLY A 170 2.09 -12.80 -18.99
CA GLY A 170 0.66 -12.76 -19.32
C GLY A 170 -0.26 -13.14 -18.15
N ALA A 171 0.27 -13.34 -16.96
CA ALA A 171 -0.48 -13.67 -15.75
C ALA A 171 -1.13 -12.42 -15.14
N PHE A 172 -2.02 -11.77 -15.89
CA PHE A 172 -2.60 -10.47 -15.51
C PHE A 172 -3.34 -10.48 -14.16
N PRO A 173 -4.16 -11.49 -13.78
CA PRO A 173 -4.80 -11.51 -12.46
C PRO A 173 -3.76 -11.51 -11.33
N ALA A 174 -2.74 -12.36 -11.42
CA ALA A 174 -1.65 -12.40 -10.43
C ALA A 174 -0.86 -11.07 -10.39
N ALA A 175 -0.69 -10.40 -11.53
CA ALA A 175 -0.09 -9.08 -11.57
C ALA A 175 -0.95 -8.03 -10.84
N ALA A 176 -2.28 -8.08 -11.02
CA ALA A 176 -3.21 -7.16 -10.36
C ALA A 176 -3.18 -7.32 -8.83
N ASP A 177 -3.08 -8.57 -8.35
CA ASP A 177 -2.94 -8.88 -6.93
C ASP A 177 -1.60 -8.39 -6.37
N ARG A 178 -0.50 -8.59 -7.10
CA ARG A 178 0.82 -8.08 -6.69
C ARG A 178 0.88 -6.57 -6.64
N TYR A 179 0.26 -5.87 -7.60
CA TYR A 179 0.13 -4.42 -7.50
C TYR A 179 -0.73 -4.00 -6.31
N LEU A 180 -1.83 -4.71 -6.02
CA LEU A 180 -2.66 -4.41 -4.84
C LEU A 180 -1.85 -4.53 -3.54
N MET A 181 -0.99 -5.55 -3.42
CA MET A 181 -0.07 -5.68 -2.29
C MET A 181 0.91 -4.51 -2.21
N ALA A 182 1.45 -4.07 -3.35
CA ALA A 182 2.35 -2.90 -3.40
C ALA A 182 1.63 -1.61 -2.96
N ILE A 183 0.37 -1.41 -3.36
CA ILE A 183 -0.48 -0.29 -2.89
C ILE A 183 -0.64 -0.34 -1.38
N ARG A 184 -1.02 -1.50 -0.83
CA ARG A 184 -1.18 -1.66 0.63
C ARG A 184 0.12 -1.35 1.38
N PHE A 185 1.27 -1.80 0.87
CA PHE A 185 2.56 -1.46 1.45
C PHE A 185 2.87 0.05 1.37
N ALA A 186 2.59 0.69 0.23
CA ALA A 186 2.75 2.13 0.09
C ALA A 186 1.91 2.88 1.14
N HIS A 187 0.66 2.50 1.36
CA HIS A 187 -0.20 3.12 2.38
C HIS A 187 0.37 2.96 3.79
N VAL A 188 0.91 1.79 4.14
CA VAL A 188 1.59 1.59 5.43
C VAL A 188 2.78 2.56 5.57
N VAL A 189 3.61 2.68 4.53
CA VAL A 189 4.73 3.62 4.52
C VAL A 189 4.25 5.06 4.71
N TRP A 190 3.19 5.47 4.02
CA TRP A 190 2.61 6.81 4.15
C TRP A 190 2.05 7.09 5.55
N HIS A 191 1.28 6.17 6.10
CA HIS A 191 0.64 6.39 7.39
C HIS A 191 1.63 6.32 8.56
N CYS A 192 2.68 5.51 8.42
CA CYS A 192 3.46 5.07 9.58
C CYS A 192 4.92 5.49 9.52
N HIS A 193 5.47 5.68 8.32
CA HIS A 193 6.90 5.95 8.12
C HIS A 193 7.16 7.28 7.41
N LEU A 194 6.12 8.02 7.00
CA LEU A 194 6.27 9.31 6.31
C LEU A 194 7.14 10.29 7.10
N GLN A 195 6.98 10.37 8.42
CA GLN A 195 7.79 11.27 9.24
C GLN A 195 9.27 10.86 9.27
N SER A 196 9.57 9.56 9.29
CA SER A 196 10.95 9.06 9.16
C SER A 196 11.56 9.41 7.80
N ILE A 197 10.77 9.31 6.72
CA ILE A 197 11.20 9.70 5.37
C ILE A 197 11.50 11.21 5.34
N ARG A 198 10.59 12.03 5.87
CA ARG A 198 10.74 13.49 5.93
C ARG A 198 11.95 13.95 6.75
N ALA A 199 12.20 13.29 7.89
CA ALA A 199 13.31 13.63 8.78
C ALA A 199 14.67 13.30 8.16
N THR A 200 14.71 12.32 7.25
CA THR A 200 15.95 11.89 6.59
C THR A 200 16.22 12.73 5.34
N GLU A 201 15.30 12.72 4.37
CA GLU A 201 15.47 13.39 3.08
C GLU A 201 14.09 13.76 2.49
N GLN A 202 13.76 15.06 2.43
CA GLN A 202 12.46 15.51 1.91
C GLN A 202 12.18 15.07 0.47
N MET A 203 13.24 14.98 -0.36
CA MET A 203 13.15 14.51 -1.75
C MET A 203 12.64 13.06 -1.84
N LEU A 204 12.90 12.21 -0.85
CA LEU A 204 12.40 10.83 -0.88
C LEU A 204 10.87 10.73 -0.72
N VAL A 205 10.23 11.80 -0.23
CA VAL A 205 8.77 11.87 -0.19
C VAL A 205 8.19 12.04 -1.59
N SER A 206 8.86 12.81 -2.47
CA SER A 206 8.45 12.93 -3.88
C SER A 206 8.57 11.58 -4.58
N VAL A 207 9.64 10.83 -4.32
CA VAL A 207 9.85 9.48 -4.86
C VAL A 207 8.74 8.53 -4.40
N LEU A 208 8.41 8.50 -3.10
CA LEU A 208 7.30 7.70 -2.56
C LEU A 208 5.99 8.03 -3.28
N TRP A 209 5.75 9.32 -3.50
CA TRP A 209 4.56 9.82 -4.18
C TRP A 209 4.48 9.32 -5.62
N LEU A 210 5.54 9.52 -6.40
CA LEU A 210 5.60 9.12 -7.81
C LEU A 210 5.48 7.60 -7.96
N LEU A 211 6.12 6.81 -7.09
CA LEU A 211 6.00 5.35 -7.09
C LEU A 211 4.58 4.88 -6.77
N THR A 212 3.94 5.46 -5.75
CA THR A 212 2.56 5.13 -5.38
C THR A 212 1.62 5.36 -6.57
N LEU A 213 1.81 6.48 -7.27
CA LEU A 213 1.08 6.85 -8.48
C LEU A 213 1.25 5.86 -9.63
N ASP A 214 2.50 5.49 -9.90
CA ASP A 214 2.82 4.54 -10.97
C ASP A 214 2.18 3.18 -10.69
N ILE A 215 2.23 2.72 -9.44
CA ILE A 215 1.61 1.45 -9.02
C ILE A 215 0.08 1.46 -9.23
N TYR A 216 -0.62 2.52 -8.80
CA TYR A 216 -2.06 2.65 -9.05
C TYR A 216 -2.37 2.65 -10.55
N SER A 217 -1.57 3.37 -11.34
CA SER A 217 -1.78 3.49 -12.77
C SER A 217 -1.55 2.17 -13.50
N ASP A 218 -0.50 1.45 -13.13
CA ASP A 218 -0.12 0.19 -13.72
C ASP A 218 -1.12 -0.92 -13.33
N ARG A 219 -1.61 -0.94 -12.08
CA ARG A 219 -2.73 -1.82 -11.68
C ARG A 219 -3.97 -1.56 -12.51
N SER A 220 -4.36 -0.30 -12.69
CA SER A 220 -5.52 0.09 -13.52
C SER A 220 -5.36 -0.43 -14.94
N GLN A 221 -4.17 -0.30 -15.54
CA GLN A 221 -3.90 -0.85 -16.87
C GLN A 221 -3.99 -2.37 -16.92
N VAL A 222 -3.49 -3.07 -15.90
CA VAL A 222 -3.62 -4.53 -15.83
C VAL A 222 -5.09 -4.95 -15.75
N LEU A 223 -5.89 -4.28 -14.91
CA LEU A 223 -7.33 -4.54 -14.81
C LEU A 223 -8.05 -4.27 -16.13
N LEU A 224 -7.72 -3.17 -16.83
CA LEU A 224 -8.24 -2.89 -18.17
C LEU A 224 -7.86 -4.00 -19.17
N ASN A 225 -6.65 -4.54 -19.10
CA ASN A 225 -6.25 -5.66 -19.98
C ASN A 225 -7.06 -6.92 -19.69
N ILE A 226 -7.32 -7.23 -18.41
CA ILE A 226 -8.17 -8.36 -18.00
C ILE A 226 -9.59 -8.15 -18.54
N ALA A 227 -10.17 -6.96 -18.33
CA ALA A 227 -11.52 -6.63 -18.76
C ALA A 227 -11.68 -6.75 -20.29
N ASN A 228 -10.73 -6.23 -21.06
CA ASN A 228 -10.73 -6.33 -22.52
C ASN A 228 -10.60 -7.77 -23.03
N ALA A 229 -9.89 -8.64 -22.30
CA ALA A 229 -9.77 -10.05 -22.66
C ALA A 229 -11.05 -10.86 -22.37
N ALA A 230 -11.96 -10.36 -21.53
CA ALA A 230 -13.14 -11.08 -21.05
C ALA A 230 -14.36 -11.08 -22.01
N ALA A 231 -14.19 -10.72 -23.29
CA ALA A 231 -15.16 -10.88 -24.37
C ALA A 231 -16.63 -10.43 -24.07
N GLY A 232 -16.81 -9.36 -23.30
CA GLY A 232 -18.14 -8.80 -22.96
C GLY A 232 -18.65 -9.11 -21.54
N GLU A 233 -17.98 -10.00 -20.80
CA GLU A 233 -18.26 -10.25 -19.37
C GLU A 233 -17.39 -9.37 -18.44
N GLY A 234 -16.58 -8.47 -19.00
CA GLY A 234 -15.59 -7.67 -18.29
C GLY A 234 -16.13 -6.45 -17.53
N ALA A 235 -17.45 -6.22 -17.50
CA ALA A 235 -18.04 -5.01 -16.90
C ALA A 235 -17.61 -4.80 -15.43
N SER A 236 -17.64 -5.87 -14.62
CA SER A 236 -17.20 -5.81 -13.22
C SER A 236 -15.69 -5.54 -13.07
N VAL A 237 -14.88 -5.91 -14.07
CA VAL A 237 -13.43 -5.67 -14.06
C VAL A 237 -13.13 -4.25 -14.53
N PHE A 238 -13.93 -3.68 -15.44
CA PHE A 238 -13.89 -2.26 -15.76
C PHE A 238 -14.24 -1.40 -14.54
N GLU A 239 -15.27 -1.78 -13.79
CA GLU A 239 -15.60 -1.12 -12.51
C GLU A 239 -14.43 -1.18 -11.52
N GLN A 240 -13.81 -2.35 -11.32
CA GLN A 240 -12.61 -2.46 -10.48
C GLN A 240 -11.44 -1.58 -10.96
N ALA A 241 -11.24 -1.46 -12.29
CA ALA A 241 -10.22 -0.60 -12.85
C ALA A 241 -10.51 0.88 -12.59
N ARG A 242 -11.79 1.28 -12.69
CA ARG A 242 -12.27 2.62 -12.36
C ARG A 242 -12.05 2.91 -10.88
N GLU A 243 -12.57 2.05 -9.99
CA GLU A 243 -12.43 2.19 -8.54
C GLU A 243 -10.97 2.35 -8.14
N ASN A 244 -10.08 1.49 -8.66
CA ASN A 244 -8.66 1.61 -8.38
C ASN A 244 -8.05 2.94 -8.85
N ALA A 245 -8.43 3.43 -10.02
CA ALA A 245 -7.92 4.70 -10.53
C ALA A 245 -8.46 5.90 -9.72
N GLU A 246 -9.74 5.88 -9.39
CA GLU A 246 -10.42 6.89 -8.56
C GLU A 246 -9.87 6.89 -7.14
N ASP A 247 -9.63 5.73 -6.53
CA ASP A 247 -8.95 5.58 -5.24
C ASP A 247 -7.55 6.18 -5.28
N GLY A 248 -6.78 5.92 -6.34
CA GLY A 248 -5.49 6.55 -6.55
C GLY A 248 -5.60 8.07 -6.59
N ILE A 249 -6.58 8.63 -7.30
CA ILE A 249 -6.82 10.08 -7.38
C ILE A 249 -7.27 10.64 -6.02
N ALA A 250 -8.16 9.97 -5.31
CA ALA A 250 -8.66 10.39 -4.00
C ALA A 250 -7.53 10.38 -2.97
N TYR A 251 -6.74 9.31 -2.95
CA TYR A 251 -5.57 9.16 -2.10
C TYR A 251 -4.61 10.34 -2.29
N LEU A 252 -4.32 10.71 -3.53
CA LEU A 252 -3.48 11.88 -3.83
C LEU A 252 -4.04 13.18 -3.30
N ASN A 253 -5.33 13.42 -3.54
CA ASN A 253 -5.97 14.67 -3.14
C ASN A 253 -5.98 14.83 -1.62
N ALA A 254 -6.15 13.74 -0.87
CA ALA A 254 -6.05 13.72 0.58
C ALA A 254 -4.64 14.11 1.07
N HIS A 255 -3.60 13.85 0.27
CA HIS A 255 -2.21 14.16 0.58
C HIS A 255 -1.71 15.48 -0.03
N LYS A 256 -2.57 16.26 -0.72
CA LYS A 256 -2.23 17.57 -1.28
C LYS A 256 -1.55 18.55 -0.29
N PRO A 257 -1.93 18.62 1.00
CA PRO A 257 -1.20 19.45 1.96
C PRO A 257 0.29 19.11 2.07
N PHE A 258 0.70 17.88 1.75
CA PHE A 258 2.11 17.51 1.68
C PHE A 258 2.79 18.07 0.43
N GLU A 259 2.13 18.06 -0.72
CA GLU A 259 2.61 18.71 -1.97
C GLU A 259 2.89 20.21 -1.74
N ASP A 260 2.05 20.87 -0.92
CA ASP A 260 2.20 22.29 -0.60
C ASP A 260 3.32 22.58 0.42
N THR A 261 3.75 21.58 1.20
CA THR A 261 4.81 21.72 2.23
C THR A 261 6.17 21.18 1.81
N ILE A 262 6.24 20.41 0.73
CA ILE A 262 7.48 19.89 0.16
C ILE A 262 7.93 20.90 -0.91
N ILE A 263 9.18 21.35 -0.82
CA ILE A 263 9.78 22.15 -1.89
C ILE A 263 10.11 21.18 -3.04
N LEU A 264 9.09 20.84 -3.83
CA LEU A 264 9.28 20.12 -5.08
C LEU A 264 9.86 21.07 -6.11
N ASP A 265 10.86 20.63 -6.86
CA ASP A 265 11.31 21.36 -8.04
C ASP A 265 10.26 21.28 -9.18
N GLU A 266 10.51 22.00 -10.27
CA GLU A 266 9.56 22.06 -11.38
C GLU A 266 9.42 20.70 -12.10
N GLU A 267 10.49 19.90 -12.16
CA GLU A 267 10.49 18.58 -12.79
C GLU A 267 9.67 17.57 -11.99
N GLU A 268 9.80 17.58 -10.66
CA GLU A 268 9.03 16.74 -9.75
C GLU A 268 7.54 17.07 -9.79
N ARG A 269 7.18 18.37 -9.77
CA ARG A 269 5.79 18.82 -9.91
C ARG A 269 5.20 18.40 -11.24
N ASP A 270 5.95 18.55 -12.33
CA ASP A 270 5.55 18.07 -13.64
C ASP A 270 5.37 16.54 -13.65
N GLY A 271 6.28 15.80 -13.01
CA GLY A 271 6.22 14.35 -12.85
C GLY A 271 4.96 13.88 -12.11
N VAL A 272 4.56 14.58 -11.04
CA VAL A 272 3.32 14.31 -10.29
C VAL A 272 2.11 14.62 -11.17
N ARG A 273 2.10 15.79 -11.83
CA ARG A 273 1.01 16.24 -12.71
C ARG A 273 0.75 15.25 -13.84
N LYS A 274 1.80 14.79 -14.53
CA LYS A 274 1.72 13.81 -15.62
C LYS A 274 1.14 12.47 -15.15
N ARG A 275 1.53 12.00 -13.96
CA ARG A 275 1.00 10.76 -13.40
C ARG A 275 -0.46 10.88 -12.94
N LYS A 276 -0.85 12.03 -12.37
CA LYS A 276 -2.27 12.37 -12.09
C LYS A 276 -3.10 12.34 -13.38
N ALA A 277 -2.57 12.91 -14.47
CA ALA A 277 -3.22 12.87 -15.78
C ALA A 277 -3.34 11.44 -16.32
N LYS A 278 -2.25 10.64 -16.22
CA LYS A 278 -2.23 9.22 -16.60
C LYS A 278 -3.31 8.42 -15.85
N LEU A 279 -3.47 8.61 -14.54
CA LEU A 279 -4.53 7.98 -13.76
C LEU A 279 -5.92 8.40 -14.20
N SER A 280 -6.15 9.69 -14.39
CA SER A 280 -7.43 10.22 -14.87
C SER A 280 -7.78 9.63 -16.24
N PHE A 281 -6.80 9.47 -17.12
CA PHE A 281 -6.98 8.80 -18.40
C PHE A 281 -7.34 7.31 -18.25
N ARG A 282 -6.76 6.58 -17.28
CA ARG A 282 -7.15 5.19 -16.99
C ARG A 282 -8.58 5.09 -16.45
N ALA A 283 -8.98 5.99 -15.57
CA ALA A 283 -10.35 6.07 -15.07
C ALA A 283 -11.34 6.31 -16.22
N ALA A 284 -11.01 7.19 -17.15
CA ALA A 284 -11.83 7.43 -18.34
C ALA A 284 -12.00 6.17 -19.21
N MET A 285 -10.90 5.46 -19.49
CA MET A 285 -10.96 4.20 -20.24
C MET A 285 -11.83 3.15 -19.54
N ALA A 286 -11.73 3.07 -18.20
CA ALA A 286 -12.52 2.15 -17.41
C ALA A 286 -14.01 2.50 -17.46
N CYS A 287 -14.37 3.78 -17.33
CA CYS A 287 -15.76 4.25 -17.44
C CYS A 287 -16.34 3.97 -18.82
N GLN A 288 -15.59 4.23 -19.89
CA GLN A 288 -16.04 3.93 -21.26
C GLN A 288 -16.24 2.42 -21.45
N GLY A 289 -15.32 1.58 -20.96
CA GLY A 289 -15.46 0.12 -21.01
C GLY A 289 -16.67 -0.39 -20.22
N ALA A 290 -17.06 0.30 -19.15
CA ALA A 290 -18.28 0.03 -18.37
C ALA A 290 -19.56 0.65 -19.00
N GLY A 291 -19.45 1.43 -20.07
CA GLY A 291 -20.58 2.10 -20.72
C GLY A 291 -21.05 3.40 -20.05
N ASP A 292 -20.25 3.97 -19.14
CA ASP A 292 -20.50 5.26 -18.48
C ASP A 292 -19.77 6.39 -19.21
N ASP A 293 -20.30 6.77 -20.38
CA ASP A 293 -19.69 7.80 -21.24
C ASP A 293 -19.62 9.19 -20.56
N ALA A 294 -20.57 9.49 -19.67
CA ALA A 294 -20.61 10.76 -18.95
C ALA A 294 -19.44 10.86 -17.95
N ALA A 295 -19.21 9.82 -17.14
CA ALA A 295 -18.07 9.77 -16.23
C ALA A 295 -16.75 9.72 -17.01
N ALA A 296 -16.71 8.99 -18.13
CA ALA A 296 -15.53 8.92 -18.99
C ALA A 296 -15.11 10.31 -19.48
N LEU A 297 -16.07 11.12 -19.95
CA LEU A 297 -15.81 12.49 -20.37
C LEU A 297 -15.27 13.36 -19.23
N GLY A 298 -15.86 13.27 -18.04
CA GLY A 298 -15.41 14.02 -16.86
C GLY A 298 -13.94 13.73 -16.50
N HIS A 299 -13.55 12.45 -16.52
CA HIS A 299 -12.18 12.02 -16.27
C HIS A 299 -11.20 12.46 -17.38
N LEU A 300 -11.62 12.45 -18.66
CA LEU A 300 -10.81 12.97 -19.77
C LEU A 300 -10.58 14.48 -19.66
N GLU A 301 -11.61 15.24 -19.32
CA GLU A 301 -11.47 16.68 -19.09
C GLU A 301 -10.48 16.96 -17.96
N GLN A 302 -10.53 16.19 -16.88
CA GLN A 302 -9.55 16.29 -15.79
C GLN A 302 -8.13 15.97 -16.28
N ALA A 303 -7.93 14.91 -17.05
CA ALA A 303 -6.64 14.58 -17.66
C ALA A 303 -6.11 15.74 -18.53
N MET A 304 -6.96 16.35 -19.36
CA MET A 304 -6.61 17.48 -20.23
C MET A 304 -6.32 18.78 -19.47
N ARG A 305 -6.91 18.97 -18.28
CA ARG A 305 -6.59 20.11 -17.40
C ARG A 305 -5.21 19.92 -16.77
N LEU A 306 -4.88 18.70 -16.38
CA LEU A 306 -3.59 18.35 -15.78
C LEU A 306 -2.46 18.36 -16.82
N GLU A 307 -2.69 17.83 -18.02
CA GLU A 307 -1.70 17.79 -19.10
C GLU A 307 -2.28 18.38 -20.40
N PRO A 308 -2.34 19.72 -20.51
CA PRO A 308 -2.93 20.39 -21.67
C PRO A 308 -2.15 20.17 -22.97
N GLU A 309 -0.87 19.79 -22.88
CA GLU A 309 -0.04 19.46 -24.05
C GLU A 309 -0.47 18.12 -24.69
N SER A 310 -1.09 17.23 -23.92
CA SER A 310 -1.62 15.94 -24.37
C SER A 310 -3.01 16.03 -25.04
N ARG A 311 -3.55 17.26 -25.23
CA ARG A 311 -4.89 17.48 -25.81
C ARG A 311 -5.09 16.87 -27.20
N GLY A 312 -4.04 16.76 -28.00
CA GLY A 312 -4.10 16.12 -29.33
C GLY A 312 -4.41 14.63 -29.24
N THR A 313 -3.75 13.93 -28.31
CA THR A 313 -3.94 12.50 -28.04
C THR A 313 -5.32 12.21 -27.46
N VAL A 314 -5.80 13.08 -26.55
CA VAL A 314 -7.12 12.95 -25.92
C VAL A 314 -8.26 13.25 -26.88
N ARG A 315 -8.12 14.23 -27.78
CA ARG A 315 -9.12 14.50 -28.83
C ARG A 315 -9.27 13.36 -29.83
N GLY A 316 -8.18 12.68 -30.19
CA GLY A 316 -8.23 11.49 -31.04
C GLY A 316 -9.05 10.35 -30.40
N PHE A 317 -9.05 10.24 -29.07
CA PHE A 317 -9.84 9.28 -28.32
C PHE A 317 -11.36 9.58 -28.41
N LEU A 318 -11.76 10.83 -28.18
CA LEU A 318 -13.16 11.26 -28.29
C LEU A 318 -13.77 11.12 -29.69
N LEU A 319 -12.94 11.19 -30.73
CA LEU A 319 -13.36 11.10 -32.13
C LEU A 319 -13.39 9.67 -32.68
N SER A 320 -12.90 8.69 -31.92
CA SER A 320 -12.71 7.31 -32.40
C SER A 320 -13.61 6.29 -31.72
N SER A 321 -14.71 6.74 -31.09
CA SER A 321 -15.74 5.95 -30.38
C SER A 321 -16.42 4.83 -31.20
N HIS A 322 -15.98 4.57 -32.43
CA HIS A 322 -16.40 3.41 -33.21
C HIS A 322 -15.29 2.40 -33.56
N HIS A 323 -13.98 2.66 -33.35
CA HIS A 323 -12.96 1.68 -33.75
C HIS A 323 -11.57 1.79 -33.08
N VAL A 324 -11.46 2.09 -31.78
CA VAL A 324 -10.13 2.08 -31.10
C VAL A 324 -10.14 1.28 -29.81
N LEU A 325 -10.06 -0.04 -29.95
CA LEU A 325 -9.55 -0.95 -28.92
C LEU A 325 -8.17 -1.55 -29.27
N ALA A 326 -7.65 -1.27 -30.49
CA ALA A 326 -6.45 -1.95 -31.01
C ALA A 326 -5.14 -1.12 -30.96
N HIS A 327 -5.17 0.18 -30.67
CA HIS A 327 -3.99 1.05 -30.84
C HIS A 327 -3.25 1.50 -29.59
N PHE A 328 -3.70 1.11 -28.38
CA PHE A 328 -2.91 1.23 -27.15
C PHE A 328 -2.30 -0.10 -26.70
N HIS A 329 -1.95 -0.96 -27.66
CA HIS A 329 -0.97 -2.01 -27.42
C HIS A 329 0.36 -1.36 -27.00
N CYS A 330 0.70 -1.52 -25.72
CA CYS A 330 2.08 -1.58 -25.24
C CYS A 330 3.05 -0.53 -25.84
N ARG A 331 2.83 0.77 -25.62
CA ARG A 331 4.01 1.61 -25.36
C ARG A 331 4.40 1.40 -23.90
N PRO A 332 5.56 0.80 -23.66
CA PRO A 332 5.56 -0.34 -22.80
C PRO A 332 6.04 0.10 -21.42
N ILE A 333 5.59 -0.62 -20.41
CA ILE A 333 6.22 -0.73 -19.10
C ILE A 333 7.77 -0.76 -19.23
N ARG A 334 8.32 -1.25 -20.36
CA ARG A 334 9.72 -1.18 -20.82
C ARG A 334 10.41 0.21 -20.78
N GLU A 335 9.71 1.34 -20.98
CA GLU A 335 10.33 2.69 -20.88
C GLU A 335 10.47 3.17 -19.44
N SER A 336 9.44 2.93 -18.60
CA SER A 336 9.52 3.12 -17.15
C SER A 336 10.54 2.17 -16.51
N LEU A 337 10.59 0.91 -17.00
CA LEU A 337 11.60 -0.08 -16.66
C LEU A 337 13.00 0.30 -17.17
N GLY A 338 13.11 0.97 -18.32
CA GLY A 338 14.38 1.43 -18.87
C GLY A 338 15.04 2.43 -17.93
N ARG A 339 14.28 3.45 -17.50
CA ARG A 339 14.75 4.44 -16.52
C ARG A 339 14.99 3.82 -15.14
N ALA A 340 14.10 2.97 -14.64
CA ALA A 340 14.30 2.31 -13.34
C ALA A 340 15.51 1.36 -13.33
N ARG A 341 15.78 0.66 -14.44
CA ARG A 341 16.93 -0.24 -14.60
C ARG A 341 18.24 0.51 -14.81
N GLU A 342 18.21 1.70 -15.41
CA GLU A 342 19.36 2.60 -15.50
C GLU A 342 19.73 3.19 -14.13
N VAL A 343 18.74 3.63 -13.35
CA VAL A 343 18.93 4.03 -11.94
C VAL A 343 19.49 2.87 -11.09
N TRP A 344 18.93 1.67 -11.25
CA TRP A 344 19.40 0.48 -10.53
C TRP A 344 20.80 0.01 -10.93
N LYS A 345 21.20 0.21 -12.20
CA LYS A 345 22.58 -0.07 -12.67
C LYS A 345 23.57 0.99 -12.18
N ALA A 346 23.18 2.25 -12.14
CA ALA A 346 24.01 3.34 -11.64
C ALA A 346 24.35 3.18 -10.15
N GLU A 347 23.41 2.65 -9.34
CA GLU A 347 23.60 2.42 -7.91
C GLU A 347 24.34 1.12 -7.55
N ARG A 348 24.47 0.17 -8.49
CA ARG A 348 25.23 -1.08 -8.32
C ARG A 348 26.68 -1.02 -8.81
N GLU A 349 27.12 0.09 -9.40
CA GLU A 349 28.54 0.36 -9.68
C GLU A 349 29.21 1.39 -8.73
N PRO A 350 29.05 1.33 -7.39
CA PRO A 350 29.82 2.22 -6.51
C PRO A 350 31.33 1.85 -6.46
N ALA A 351 31.75 0.76 -7.11
CA ALA A 351 33.11 0.22 -7.00
C ALA A 351 34.11 0.72 -8.07
N LYS A 352 33.69 1.48 -9.10
CA LYS A 352 34.64 1.96 -10.15
C LYS A 352 34.97 3.44 -10.10
N LEU A 353 34.20 4.25 -9.36
CA LEU A 353 34.49 5.68 -9.23
C LEU A 353 35.49 5.97 -8.10
N HIS A 354 35.54 5.13 -7.06
CA HIS A 354 36.48 5.34 -5.95
C HIS A 354 37.92 4.95 -6.27
N SER A 355 38.17 4.02 -7.21
CA SER A 355 39.54 3.65 -7.60
C SER A 355 40.19 4.64 -8.58
N ARG A 356 39.43 5.58 -9.17
CA ARG A 356 39.96 6.60 -10.09
C ARG A 356 40.22 7.95 -9.44
N LEU A 357 39.79 8.14 -8.18
CA LEU A 357 40.02 9.36 -7.41
C LEU A 357 41.09 9.19 -6.32
N THR A 358 41.67 7.99 -6.19
CA THR A 358 42.84 7.72 -5.32
C THR A 358 44.16 7.57 -6.08
N GLU A 359 44.16 7.75 -7.41
CA GLU A 359 45.37 7.72 -8.26
C GLU A 359 45.59 9.02 -9.06
N ALA A 360 44.90 10.11 -8.71
CA ALA A 360 45.18 11.47 -9.16
C ALA A 360 45.30 12.37 -7.92
#